data_AF-A0A959DJ14-F1
#
_entry.id   AF-A0A959DJ14-F1
#
_cell.length_a   1.000
_cell.length_b   1.000
_cell.length_c   1.000
_cell.angle_alpha   90.00
_cell.angle_beta   90.00
_cell.angle_gamma   90.00
#
_symmetry.space_group_name_H-M   'P 1'
#
loop_
_entity.id
_entity.type
_entity.pdbx_description
1 polymer ?
#
loop_
_entity_poly.entity_id
_entity_poly.type
_entity_poly.pdbx_seq_one_letter_code
_entity_poly.pdbx_strand_id
1 'polypeptide(L)'
;MQDSPKHRGRIQAQGGKIEESENWAREIPPSWEEGLEMLENLKEKLPKKERKNRKELFDKAERFIKAAGKKGGVTAKVTKKIQKKDSEDERIDIEVITGVAFLSFLLFLIVYKLM
;
A
#
# COMPACT_ATOMS: atom_id res chain seq x y z
N MET A 1 -18.00 -20.29 11.69
CA MET A 1 -16.82 -19.42 11.89
C MET A 1 -16.69 -18.58 10.64
N GLN A 2 -16.60 -17.27 10.75
CA GLN A 2 -16.38 -16.42 9.58
C GLN A 2 -14.87 -16.50 9.27
N ASP A 3 -14.52 -17.04 8.10
CA ASP A 3 -13.12 -17.15 7.69
C ASP A 3 -12.47 -15.77 7.70
N SER A 4 -11.24 -15.70 8.21
CA SER A 4 -10.48 -14.43 8.23
C SER A 4 -10.13 -14.01 6.81
N PRO A 5 -10.21 -12.71 6.46
CA PRO A 5 -9.91 -12.27 5.11
C PRO A 5 -8.50 -12.70 4.65
N LYS A 6 -8.42 -13.32 3.46
CA LYS A 6 -7.16 -13.89 2.93
C LYS A 6 -6.07 -12.85 2.69
N HIS A 7 -6.45 -11.67 2.20
CA HIS A 7 -5.53 -10.61 1.80
C HIS A 7 -5.62 -9.45 2.79
N ARG A 8 -4.53 -9.18 3.50
CA ARG A 8 -4.49 -8.15 4.55
C ARG A 8 -3.24 -7.31 4.45
N GLY A 9 -3.39 -6.04 4.80
CA GLY A 9 -2.28 -5.12 4.89
C GLY A 9 -2.72 -3.67 5.07
N ARG A 10 -1.76 -2.75 4.95
CA ARG A 10 -2.00 -1.32 5.11
C ARG A 10 -0.97 -0.45 4.41
N ILE A 11 -1.35 0.79 4.13
CA ILE A 11 -0.46 1.90 3.80
C ILE A 11 -0.55 2.90 4.96
N GLN A 12 0.59 3.35 5.47
CA GLN A 12 0.63 4.14 6.69
C GLN A 12 1.59 5.32 6.56
N ALA A 13 1.21 6.47 7.12
CA ALA A 13 2.08 7.61 7.34
C ALA A 13 2.44 7.71 8.83
N GLN A 14 3.73 7.77 9.16
CA GLN A 14 4.22 7.90 10.53
C GLN A 14 5.21 9.06 10.68
N GLY A 15 5.44 9.48 11.92
CA GLY A 15 6.39 10.52 12.31
C GLY A 15 5.84 11.93 12.30
N GLY A 16 6.55 12.90 12.87
CA GLY A 16 6.07 14.29 12.89
C GLY A 16 4.73 14.46 13.60
N LYS A 17 4.43 13.60 14.60
CA LYS A 17 3.13 13.49 15.30
C LYS A 17 1.95 13.00 14.44
N ILE A 18 2.23 12.41 13.28
CA ILE A 18 1.24 11.75 12.42
C ILE A 18 1.32 10.24 12.62
N GLU A 19 0.16 9.60 12.79
CA GLU A 19 -0.02 8.15 12.72
C GLU A 19 -1.35 7.87 12.01
N GLU A 20 -1.34 7.89 10.68
CA GLU A 20 -2.53 7.67 9.85
C GLU A 20 -2.34 6.45 8.97
N SER A 21 -3.43 5.71 8.73
CA SER A 21 -3.38 4.50 7.90
C SER A 21 -4.61 4.30 7.01
N GLU A 22 -4.40 3.58 5.92
CA GLU A 22 -5.42 2.96 5.07
C GLU A 22 -5.20 1.46 5.08
N ASN A 23 -6.18 0.71 5.60
CA ASN A 23 -6.09 -0.73 5.81
C ASN A 23 -6.94 -1.47 4.79
N TRP A 24 -6.51 -2.67 4.39
CA TRP A 24 -7.37 -3.63 3.67
C TRP A 24 -7.40 -4.98 4.39
N ALA A 25 -8.57 -5.60 4.34
CA ALA A 25 -8.80 -6.98 4.75
C ALA A 25 -9.92 -7.54 3.89
N ARG A 26 -9.59 -8.34 2.88
CA ARG A 26 -10.55 -8.82 1.87
C ARG A 26 -10.19 -10.19 1.31
N GLU A 27 -11.18 -10.86 0.71
CA GLU A 27 -11.00 -12.16 0.03
C GLU A 27 -10.29 -12.04 -1.32
N ILE A 28 -10.44 -10.90 -1.99
CA ILE A 28 -9.84 -10.65 -3.30
C ILE A 28 -8.62 -9.72 -3.09
N PRO A 29 -7.44 -9.99 -3.67
CA PRO A 29 -6.30 -9.10 -3.56
C PRO A 29 -6.61 -7.70 -4.11
N PRO A 30 -6.21 -6.60 -3.45
CA PRO A 30 -6.36 -5.27 -4.03
C PRO A 30 -5.55 -5.15 -5.33
N SER A 31 -6.10 -4.45 -6.32
CA SER A 31 -5.37 -4.12 -7.54
C SER A 31 -4.33 -3.02 -7.27
N TRP A 32 -3.43 -2.77 -8.24
CA TRP A 32 -2.49 -1.65 -8.11
C TRP A 32 -3.20 -0.30 -8.20
N GLU A 33 -4.28 -0.17 -8.97
CA GLU A 33 -5.13 1.02 -9.03
C GLU A 33 -5.80 1.30 -7.69
N GLU A 34 -6.41 0.29 -7.07
CA GLU A 34 -6.98 0.41 -5.71
C GLU A 34 -5.90 0.77 -4.69
N GLY A 35 -4.68 0.24 -4.85
CA GLY A 35 -3.53 0.65 -4.02
C GLY A 35 -3.18 2.12 -4.15
N LEU A 36 -3.32 2.71 -5.34
CA LEU A 36 -3.10 4.15 -5.55
C LEU A 36 -4.22 4.99 -4.94
N GLU A 37 -5.46 4.52 -5.01
CA GLU A 37 -6.59 5.16 -4.33
C GLU A 37 -6.39 5.17 -2.81
N MET A 38 -5.98 4.04 -2.22
CA MET A 38 -5.60 3.98 -0.80
C MET A 38 -4.46 4.96 -0.47
N LEU A 39 -3.48 5.12 -1.35
CA LEU A 39 -2.38 6.06 -1.13
C LEU A 39 -2.87 7.52 -1.15
N GLU A 40 -3.80 7.87 -2.03
CA GLU A 40 -4.37 9.22 -2.07
C GLU A 40 -5.30 9.48 -0.88
N ASN A 41 -6.14 8.51 -0.49
CA ASN A 41 -6.98 8.60 0.70
C ASN A 41 -6.12 8.84 1.97
N LEU A 42 -5.01 8.11 2.10
CA LEU A 42 -4.04 8.35 3.18
C LEU A 42 -3.49 9.78 3.12
N LYS A 43 -3.14 10.26 1.92
CA LYS A 43 -2.61 11.62 1.71
C LYS A 43 -3.64 12.68 2.10
N GLU A 44 -4.93 12.47 1.82
CA GLU A 44 -6.01 13.39 2.17
C GLU A 44 -6.28 13.49 3.68
N LYS A 45 -6.01 12.42 4.46
CA LYS A 45 -6.04 12.46 5.93
C LYS A 45 -5.00 13.39 6.54
N LEU A 46 -3.92 13.70 5.80
CA LEU A 46 -2.82 14.49 6.32
C LEU A 46 -3.05 16.01 6.20
N PRO A 47 -2.66 16.79 7.23
CA PRO A 47 -2.60 18.24 7.13
C PRO A 47 -1.76 18.70 5.92
N LYS A 48 -2.09 19.85 5.34
CA LYS A 48 -1.40 20.39 4.15
C LYS A 48 0.12 20.47 4.31
N LYS A 49 0.60 20.82 5.52
CA LYS A 49 2.03 20.86 5.84
C LYS A 49 2.67 19.47 5.75
N GLU A 50 2.04 18.46 6.34
CA GLU A 50 2.53 17.08 6.35
C GLU A 50 2.52 16.46 4.95
N ARG A 51 1.49 16.76 4.14
CA ARG A 51 1.46 16.40 2.71
C ARG A 51 2.67 16.98 1.96
N LYS A 52 3.01 18.25 2.21
CA LYS A 52 4.15 18.91 1.56
C LYS A 52 5.48 18.27 1.99
N ASN A 53 5.67 18.02 3.28
CA ASN A 53 6.89 17.41 3.81
C ASN A 53 7.16 16.02 3.23
N ARG A 54 6.09 15.23 3.05
CA ARG A 54 6.13 13.84 2.55
C ARG A 54 5.97 13.69 1.04
N LYS A 55 5.91 14.77 0.27
CA LYS A 55 5.63 14.71 -1.18
C LYS A 55 6.49 13.64 -1.89
N GLU A 56 7.80 13.66 -1.69
CA GLU A 56 8.72 12.70 -2.32
C GLU A 56 8.53 11.26 -1.83
N LEU A 57 8.06 11.07 -0.60
CA LEU A 57 7.78 9.74 -0.04
C LEU A 57 6.52 9.16 -0.67
N PHE A 58 5.47 9.97 -0.85
CA PHE A 58 4.28 9.60 -1.62
C PHE A 58 4.65 9.26 -3.08
N ASP A 59 5.47 10.07 -3.74
CA ASP A 59 5.93 9.80 -5.11
C ASP A 59 6.71 8.46 -5.20
N LYS A 60 7.49 8.10 -4.16
CA LYS A 60 8.19 6.81 -4.07
C LYS A 60 7.22 5.65 -3.79
N ALA A 61 6.22 5.84 -2.94
CA ALA A 61 5.18 4.85 -2.66
C ALA A 61 4.35 4.54 -3.90
N GLU A 62 3.94 5.56 -4.65
CA GLU A 62 3.22 5.41 -5.91
C GLU A 62 4.02 4.58 -6.93
N ARG A 63 5.32 4.88 -7.10
CA ARG A 63 6.22 4.12 -7.98
C ARG A 63 6.34 2.66 -7.55
N PHE A 64 6.40 2.40 -6.24
CA PHE A 64 6.43 1.03 -5.72
C PHE A 64 5.16 0.26 -6.08
N ILE A 65 3.98 0.83 -5.85
CA ILE A 65 2.68 0.21 -6.15
C ILE A 65 2.55 -0.07 -7.66
N LYS A 66 2.89 0.89 -8.51
CA LYS A 66 2.90 0.70 -9.98
C LYS A 66 3.87 -0.40 -10.42
N ALA A 67 5.06 -0.46 -9.83
CA ALA A 67 6.04 -1.48 -10.13
C ALA A 67 5.59 -2.87 -9.68
N ALA A 68 4.92 -2.97 -8.53
CA ALA A 68 4.29 -4.21 -8.07
C ALA A 68 3.25 -4.71 -9.07
N GLY A 69 2.32 -3.86 -9.51
CA GLY A 69 1.32 -4.22 -10.53
C GLY A 69 1.94 -4.82 -11.79
N LYS A 70 3.02 -4.22 -12.31
CA LYS A 70 3.76 -4.71 -13.48
C LYS A 70 4.47 -6.06 -13.26
N LYS A 71 4.76 -6.41 -12.01
CA LYS A 71 5.48 -7.63 -11.62
C LYS A 71 4.54 -8.72 -11.08
N GLY A 72 3.22 -8.53 -11.16
CA GLY A 72 2.24 -9.49 -10.68
C GLY A 72 1.92 -9.38 -9.19
N GLY A 73 2.11 -8.20 -8.60
CA GLY A 73 1.76 -7.90 -7.22
C GLY A 73 2.90 -8.12 -6.22
N VAL A 74 2.52 -8.09 -4.94
CA VAL A 74 3.40 -8.32 -3.79
C VAL A 74 2.77 -9.40 -2.92
N THR A 75 3.46 -10.53 -2.77
CA THR A 75 3.06 -11.61 -1.87
C THR A 75 3.56 -11.33 -0.46
N ALA A 76 2.72 -11.58 0.54
CA ALA A 76 3.08 -11.48 1.95
C ALA A 76 4.21 -12.47 2.32
N LYS A 77 5.01 -12.18 3.35
CA LYS A 77 4.96 -10.99 4.24
C LYS A 77 5.98 -9.95 3.80
N VAL A 78 5.54 -8.72 3.55
CA VAL A 78 6.42 -7.63 3.09
C VAL A 78 6.13 -6.34 3.85
N THR A 79 7.19 -5.65 4.27
CA THR A 79 7.13 -4.27 4.77
C THR A 79 8.10 -3.42 3.96
N LYS A 80 7.57 -2.47 3.19
CA LYS A 80 8.36 -1.47 2.48
C LYS A 80 8.32 -0.16 3.25
N LYS A 81 9.43 0.17 3.93
CA LYS A 81 9.62 1.47 4.58
C LYS A 81 10.17 2.49 3.60
N ILE A 82 9.54 3.66 3.52
CA ILE A 82 9.92 4.74 2.60
C ILE A 82 10.14 6.00 3.43
N GLN A 83 11.42 6.34 3.64
CA GLN A 83 11.86 7.49 4.42
C GLN A 83 13.02 8.20 3.71
N LYS A 84 13.39 9.39 4.18
CA LYS A 84 14.61 10.08 3.71
C LYS A 84 15.83 9.43 4.37
N LYS A 85 16.99 9.44 3.69
CA LYS A 85 18.20 8.72 4.15
C LYS A 85 18.67 9.18 5.54
N ASP A 86 18.49 10.46 5.83
CA ASP A 86 18.99 11.10 7.05
C ASP A 86 17.87 11.58 7.98
N SER A 87 16.65 11.07 7.81
CA SER A 87 15.50 11.36 8.69
C SER A 87 14.69 10.08 8.91
N GLU A 88 14.66 9.62 10.15
CA GLU A 88 13.94 8.39 10.56
C GLU A 88 12.53 8.66 11.08
N ASP A 89 12.17 9.92 11.29
CA ASP A 89 10.88 10.28 11.88
C ASP A 89 9.76 10.12 10.84
N GLU A 90 9.77 10.93 9.78
CA GLU A 90 8.72 10.93 8.77
C GLU A 90 8.87 9.81 7.73
N ARG A 91 7.88 8.91 7.67
CA ARG A 91 7.88 7.78 6.73
C ARG A 91 6.51 7.46 6.14
N ILE A 92 6.52 6.78 5.00
CA ILE A 92 5.39 6.04 4.45
C ILE A 92 5.74 4.56 4.45
N ASP A 93 4.92 3.74 5.09
CA ASP A 93 5.10 2.29 5.16
C ASP A 93 4.00 1.59 4.36
N ILE A 94 4.38 0.61 3.54
CA ILE A 94 3.45 -0.29 2.85
C ILE A 94 3.67 -1.70 3.40
N GLU A 95 2.64 -2.27 4.00
CA GLU A 95 2.69 -3.58 4.66
C GLU A 95 1.70 -4.54 4.01
N VAL A 96 2.20 -5.66 3.48
CA VAL A 96 1.38 -6.80 3.05
C VAL A 96 1.53 -7.89 4.11
N ILE A 97 0.49 -8.05 4.95
CA ILE A 97 0.51 -8.90 6.15
C ILE A 97 0.21 -10.36 5.77
N THR A 98 -0.83 -10.59 4.96
CA THR A 98 -1.21 -11.92 4.43
C THR A 98 -1.68 -11.83 2.98
N GLY A 99 -1.58 -12.94 2.24
CA GLY A 99 -2.04 -13.03 0.87
C GLY A 99 -1.16 -12.25 -0.11
N VAL A 100 -1.80 -11.54 -1.03
CA VAL A 100 -1.20 -10.78 -2.13
C VAL A 100 -1.85 -9.39 -2.22
N ALA A 101 -1.09 -8.38 -2.63
CA ALA A 101 -1.57 -7.04 -2.92
C ALA A 101 -1.04 -6.50 -4.25
N PHE A 102 -1.71 -5.47 -4.79
CA PHE A 102 -1.34 -4.71 -5.98
C PHE A 102 -1.22 -5.55 -7.26
N LEU A 103 -2.14 -6.50 -7.46
CA LEU A 103 -2.18 -7.31 -8.67
C LEU A 103 -2.64 -6.48 -9.88
N SER A 104 -2.12 -6.80 -11.07
CA SER A 104 -2.70 -6.30 -12.32
C SER A 104 -4.00 -7.04 -12.62
N PHE A 105 -5.04 -6.32 -13.06
CA PHE A 105 -6.32 -6.91 -13.43
C PHE A 105 -6.21 -8.00 -14.51
N LEU A 106 -5.29 -7.82 -15.47
CA LEU A 106 -5.03 -8.84 -16.50
C LEU A 106 -4.50 -10.14 -15.89
N LEU A 107 -3.58 -10.04 -14.93
CA LEU A 107 -3.02 -11.21 -14.25
C LEU A 107 -4.04 -11.84 -13.30
N PHE A 108 -4.90 -11.02 -12.69
CA PHE A 108 -6.00 -11.47 -11.87
C PHE A 108 -6.97 -12.37 -12.67
N LEU A 109 -7.35 -11.98 -13.89
CA LEU A 109 -8.22 -12.79 -14.74
C LEU A 109 -7.60 -14.14 -15.12
N ILE A 110 -6.29 -14.17 -15.41
CA ILE A 110 -5.59 -15.41 -15.78
C ILE A 110 -5.53 -16.36 -14.58
N VAL A 111 -5.17 -15.85 -13.39
CA VAL A 111 -4.96 -16.72 -12.22
C VAL A 111 -6.28 -17.18 -11.61
N TYR A 112 -7.29 -16.31 -11.50
CA TYR A 112 -8.49 -16.56 -10.69
C TYR A 112 -9.75 -16.91 -11.49
N LYS A 113 -9.71 -16.88 -12.83
CA LYS A 113 -10.83 -17.32 -13.68
C LYS A 113 -10.61 -18.70 -14.32
N LEU A 114 -9.42 -19.28 -14.15
CA LEU A 114 -9.08 -20.66 -14.57
C LEU A 114 -9.20 -21.69 -13.42
N MET A 115 -9.58 -21.25 -12.22
CA MET A 115 -9.92 -22.08 -11.07
C MET A 115 -11.42 -22.03 -10.82
#